data_AF-A0A4R3LDI4-F1
#
_entry.id   AF-A0A4R3LDI4-F1
#
_cell.length_a   1.000
_cell.length_b   1.000
_cell.length_c   1.000
_cell.angle_alpha   90.00
_cell.angle_beta   90.00
_cell.angle_gamma   90.00
#
_symmetry.space_group_name_H-M   'P 1'
#
loop_
_entity.id
_entity.type
_entity.pdbx_description
1 polymer ?
#
loop_
_entity_poly.entity_id
_entity_poly.type
_entity_poly.pdbx_seq_one_letter_code
_entity_poly.pdbx_strand_id
1 'polypeptide(L)'
;MTRRECVWAQIEQLVPWQALLQLIEPVYPKDGKRGRRPVGCERMLRMYIAQQCLGLSDEGMEDAVYDSVAVRNFVGVDLGQQAVPDATTLLKFRHLLQQHGLTQRILALINEQLSQRGVLLRAGTVVDATLMAAPSSTKNRTGQRDPEMHPTRKGNPWHFGMKVHVGVDAETGLVHSVVTTPANVSDVTQAHALLHGQESDVFADAGYRGVDKRAEVQAQHPAVNWHVAMMPSKRKALDKGTLLGSVLDALERTKAHIRAKGEHVFYIIKNIFGLKKVRYRGLAANTAQLYTLLALANLLLAKRWLLGTHTLGAS
;
A
#
# COMPACT_ATOMS: atom_id res chain seq x y z
N MET A 1 12.11 -16.32 18.44
CA MET A 1 12.10 -15.36 17.31
C MET A 1 11.29 -14.14 17.69
N THR A 2 11.82 -12.94 17.48
CA THR A 2 11.07 -11.69 17.70
C THR A 2 9.98 -11.52 16.64
N ARG A 3 8.94 -10.70 16.92
CA ARG A 3 7.88 -10.38 15.94
C ARG A 3 8.45 -9.83 14.62
N ARG A 4 9.58 -9.12 14.67
CA ARG A 4 10.29 -8.59 13.49
C ARG A 4 11.01 -9.69 12.70
N GLU A 5 11.68 -10.63 13.35
CA GLU A 5 12.29 -11.80 12.68
C GLU A 5 11.27 -12.65 11.93
N CYS A 6 10.07 -12.84 12.50
CA CYS A 6 8.99 -13.56 11.81
C CYS A 6 8.51 -12.83 10.55
N VAL A 7 8.57 -11.49 10.51
CA VAL A 7 8.20 -10.71 9.33
C VAL A 7 9.28 -10.85 8.23
N TRP A 8 10.56 -10.88 8.59
CA TRP A 8 11.64 -11.10 7.62
C TRP A 8 11.56 -12.45 6.93
N ALA A 9 11.36 -13.52 7.70
CA ALA A 9 11.20 -14.86 7.13
C ALA A 9 9.99 -14.93 6.19
N GLN A 10 8.90 -14.22 6.53
CA GLN A 10 7.73 -14.14 5.65
C GLN A 10 8.02 -13.37 4.37
N ILE A 11 8.64 -12.21 4.46
CA ILE A 11 9.00 -11.41 3.29
C ILE A 11 9.93 -12.22 2.38
N GLU A 12 10.94 -12.87 2.94
CA GLU A 12 11.88 -13.71 2.19
C GLU A 12 11.17 -14.80 1.38
N GLN A 13 10.18 -15.46 1.99
CA GLN A 13 9.44 -16.55 1.37
C GLN A 13 8.38 -16.07 0.36
N LEU A 14 7.76 -14.91 0.61
CA LEU A 14 6.62 -14.43 -0.16
C LEU A 14 7.01 -13.55 -1.35
N VAL A 15 8.13 -12.85 -1.27
CA VAL A 15 8.58 -11.94 -2.34
C VAL A 15 9.04 -12.75 -3.55
N PRO A 16 8.50 -12.49 -4.76
CA PRO A 16 8.93 -13.18 -5.97
C PRO A 16 10.26 -12.58 -6.49
N TRP A 17 11.35 -12.81 -5.76
CA TRP A 17 12.66 -12.17 -5.96
C TRP A 17 13.10 -12.16 -7.41
N GLN A 18 13.11 -13.32 -8.07
CA GLN A 18 13.55 -13.44 -9.47
C GLN A 18 12.74 -12.55 -10.41
N ALA A 19 11.42 -12.50 -10.26
CA ALA A 19 10.56 -11.68 -11.11
C ALA A 19 10.77 -10.17 -10.86
N LEU A 20 10.97 -9.77 -9.59
CA LEU A 20 11.28 -8.39 -9.25
C LEU A 20 12.66 -7.98 -9.78
N LEU A 21 13.66 -8.87 -9.76
CA LEU A 21 14.98 -8.59 -10.31
C LEU A 21 14.93 -8.41 -11.82
N GLN A 22 14.28 -9.33 -12.55
CA GLN A 22 14.08 -9.21 -14.00
C GLN A 22 13.37 -7.91 -14.40
N LEU A 23 12.52 -7.38 -13.53
CA LEU A 23 11.84 -6.11 -13.74
C LEU A 23 12.79 -4.89 -13.64
N ILE A 24 13.79 -4.95 -12.76
CA ILE A 24 14.68 -3.83 -12.41
C ILE A 24 16.01 -3.87 -13.19
N GLU A 25 16.56 -5.06 -13.40
CA GLU A 25 17.86 -5.29 -14.05
C GLU A 25 18.06 -4.56 -15.40
N PRO A 26 17.06 -4.43 -16.29
CA PRO A 26 17.24 -3.75 -17.57
C PRO A 26 17.69 -2.28 -17.46
N VAL A 27 17.32 -1.61 -16.36
CA VAL A 27 17.66 -0.20 -16.11
C VAL A 27 18.70 -0.04 -15.00
N TYR A 28 19.10 -1.14 -14.35
CA TYR A 28 20.07 -1.11 -13.26
C TYR A 28 21.50 -0.88 -13.81
N PRO A 29 22.35 -0.09 -13.13
CA PRO A 29 23.72 0.15 -13.58
C PRO A 29 24.50 -1.16 -13.71
N LYS A 30 25.03 -1.41 -14.91
CA LYS A 30 25.93 -2.54 -15.18
C LYS A 30 27.37 -2.16 -14.84
N ASP A 31 28.21 -3.17 -14.62
CA ASP A 31 29.64 -2.97 -14.36
C ASP A 31 30.28 -2.10 -15.45
N GLY A 32 30.74 -0.91 -15.05
CA GLY A 32 31.51 -0.02 -15.90
C GLY A 32 33.01 -0.36 -15.85
N LYS A 33 33.75 -0.08 -16.94
CA LYS A 33 35.22 -0.26 -17.00
C LYS A 33 36.00 0.65 -16.03
N ARG A 34 35.39 1.71 -15.49
CA ARG A 34 36.01 2.68 -14.57
C ARG A 34 35.04 3.04 -13.44
N GLY A 35 35.52 3.00 -12.18
CA GLY A 35 34.76 3.36 -10.98
C GLY A 35 34.56 2.20 -10.01
N ARG A 36 33.95 2.50 -8.84
CA ARG A 36 33.53 1.48 -7.86
C ARG A 36 32.46 0.60 -8.50
N ARG A 37 32.62 -0.73 -8.41
CA ARG A 37 31.61 -1.68 -8.90
C ARG A 37 30.26 -1.38 -8.25
N PRO A 38 29.16 -1.30 -9.03
CA PRO A 38 27.83 -1.16 -8.46
C PRO A 38 27.55 -2.28 -7.47
N VAL A 39 26.84 -1.96 -6.39
CA VAL A 39 26.29 -2.98 -5.50
C VAL A 39 25.32 -3.85 -6.30
N GLY A 40 25.25 -5.16 -6.05
CA GLY A 40 24.33 -6.04 -6.76
C GLY A 40 22.86 -5.61 -6.61
N CYS A 41 22.09 -5.73 -7.70
CA CYS A 41 20.68 -5.30 -7.75
C CYS A 41 19.84 -5.98 -6.66
N GLU A 42 20.05 -7.27 -6.43
CA GLU A 42 19.33 -8.02 -5.39
C GLU A 42 19.58 -7.44 -3.99
N ARG A 43 20.84 -7.13 -3.66
CA ARG A 43 21.17 -6.53 -2.37
C ARG A 43 20.50 -5.17 -2.20
N MET A 44 20.50 -4.33 -3.24
CA MET A 44 19.83 -3.03 -3.17
C MET A 44 18.32 -3.17 -3.04
N LEU A 45 17.70 -4.14 -3.73
CA LEU A 45 16.28 -4.43 -3.59
C LEU A 45 15.93 -4.92 -2.18
N ARG A 46 16.72 -5.85 -1.62
CA ARG A 46 16.56 -6.33 -0.24
C ARG A 46 16.71 -5.19 0.77
N MET A 47 17.73 -4.35 0.63
CA MET A 47 17.93 -3.17 1.49
C MET A 47 16.77 -2.18 1.39
N TYR A 48 16.26 -1.93 0.19
CA TYR A 48 15.09 -1.07 -0.02
C TYR A 48 13.81 -1.64 0.60
N ILE A 49 13.52 -2.93 0.40
CA ILE A 49 12.37 -3.60 1.04
C ILE A 49 12.50 -3.55 2.57
N ALA A 50 13.70 -3.79 3.11
CA ALA A 50 13.94 -3.70 4.54
C ALA A 50 13.65 -2.30 5.09
N GLN A 51 14.11 -1.25 4.39
CA GLN A 51 13.82 0.14 4.74
C GLN A 51 12.31 0.41 4.77
N GLN A 52 11.57 -0.08 3.77
CA GLN A 52 10.12 0.10 3.70
C GLN A 52 9.42 -0.58 4.89
N CYS A 53 9.79 -1.81 5.20
CA CYS A 53 9.16 -2.60 6.26
C CYS A 53 9.52 -2.14 7.68
N LEU A 54 10.72 -1.61 7.92
CA LEU A 54 11.12 -1.07 9.22
C LEU A 54 10.68 0.39 9.43
N GLY A 55 10.40 1.06 8.33
CA GLY A 55 10.03 2.44 8.30
C GLY A 55 11.16 3.43 8.59
N LEU A 56 12.38 3.08 8.16
CA LEU A 56 13.60 3.85 8.41
C LEU A 56 13.86 4.90 7.32
N SER A 57 14.73 5.87 7.62
CA SER A 57 15.35 6.76 6.62
C SER A 57 16.44 6.01 5.83
N ASP A 58 17.12 6.68 4.91
CA ASP A 58 18.25 6.06 4.20
C ASP A 58 19.42 5.82 5.17
N GLU A 59 19.73 6.80 6.01
CA GLU A 59 20.76 6.73 7.06
C GLU A 59 20.39 5.71 8.14
N GLY A 60 19.14 5.74 8.62
CA GLY A 60 18.69 4.77 9.61
C GLY A 60 18.70 3.34 9.07
N MET A 61 18.55 3.14 7.76
CA MET A 61 18.69 1.83 7.14
C MET A 61 20.15 1.39 7.05
N GLU A 62 21.08 2.30 6.72
CA GLU A 62 22.52 2.05 6.79
C GLU A 62 22.93 1.62 8.20
N ASP A 63 22.58 2.42 9.22
CA ASP A 63 22.83 2.12 10.63
C ASP A 63 22.24 0.75 11.02
N ALA A 64 21.01 0.45 10.58
CA ALA A 64 20.36 -0.82 10.90
C ALA A 64 21.09 -2.05 10.33
N VAL A 65 21.78 -1.93 9.20
CA VAL A 65 22.61 -3.04 8.65
C VAL A 65 23.86 -3.25 9.51
N TYR A 66 24.43 -2.17 10.06
CA TYR A 66 25.54 -2.27 11.01
C TYR A 66 25.09 -2.83 12.36
N ASP A 67 23.94 -2.40 12.88
CA ASP A 67 23.54 -2.71 14.26
C ASP A 67 22.78 -4.03 14.43
N SER A 68 22.07 -4.48 13.39
CA SER A 68 21.19 -5.65 13.48
C SER A 68 21.63 -6.81 12.59
N VAL A 69 22.05 -7.91 13.22
CA VAL A 69 22.38 -9.17 12.54
C VAL A 69 21.22 -9.68 11.68
N ALA A 70 19.97 -9.56 12.17
CA ALA A 70 18.80 -9.99 11.40
C ALA A 70 18.61 -9.19 10.11
N VAL A 71 18.76 -7.86 10.19
CA VAL A 71 18.67 -6.98 9.01
C VAL A 71 19.83 -7.25 8.06
N ARG A 72 21.04 -7.39 8.59
CA ARG A 72 22.23 -7.69 7.82
C ARG A 72 22.13 -9.01 7.05
N ASN A 73 21.63 -10.05 7.70
CA ASN A 73 21.40 -11.36 7.07
C ASN A 73 20.35 -11.27 5.96
N PHE A 74 19.24 -10.56 6.20
CA PHE A 74 18.19 -10.37 5.19
C PHE A 74 18.69 -9.61 3.96
N VAL A 75 19.54 -8.59 4.15
CA VAL A 75 20.15 -7.81 3.06
C VAL A 75 21.26 -8.59 2.35
N GLY A 76 21.85 -9.60 3.00
CA GLY A 76 22.94 -10.40 2.43
C GLY A 76 24.27 -9.64 2.43
N VAL A 77 24.59 -8.99 3.55
CA VAL A 77 25.89 -8.31 3.77
C VAL A 77 26.75 -9.10 4.75
N ASP A 78 27.96 -9.44 4.33
CA ASP A 78 29.01 -9.94 5.21
C ASP A 78 30.04 -8.82 5.44
N LEU A 79 30.10 -8.30 6.68
CA LEU A 79 31.02 -7.20 7.04
C LEU A 79 32.50 -7.58 6.90
N GLY A 80 32.83 -8.88 6.95
CA GLY A 80 34.21 -9.35 6.77
C GLY A 80 34.65 -9.35 5.31
N GLN A 81 33.72 -9.34 4.36
CA GLN A 81 34.01 -9.42 2.93
C GLN A 81 33.75 -8.11 2.19
N GLN A 82 32.74 -7.34 2.60
CA GLN A 82 32.20 -6.25 1.80
C GLN A 82 31.67 -5.11 2.69
N ALA A 83 31.84 -3.87 2.22
CA ALA A 83 31.27 -2.70 2.88
C ALA A 83 29.73 -2.65 2.71
N VAL A 84 29.05 -2.13 3.73
CA VAL A 84 27.60 -1.83 3.69
C VAL A 84 27.34 -0.76 2.61
N PRO A 85 26.29 -0.89 1.80
CA PRO A 85 25.87 0.19 0.92
C PRO A 85 25.46 1.41 1.75
N ASP A 86 26.05 2.57 1.47
CA ASP A 86 25.73 3.80 2.20
C ASP A 86 24.33 4.35 1.85
N ALA A 87 23.85 5.28 2.68
CA ALA A 87 22.57 5.96 2.52
C ALA A 87 22.43 6.63 1.15
N THR A 88 23.54 7.17 0.59
CA THR A 88 23.52 7.81 -0.73
C THR A 88 23.32 6.81 -1.86
N THR A 89 23.81 5.58 -1.69
CA THR A 89 23.64 4.47 -2.63
C THR A 89 22.19 3.99 -2.61
N LEU A 90 21.58 3.87 -1.42
CA LEU A 90 20.15 3.57 -1.29
C LEU A 90 19.28 4.69 -1.87
N LEU A 91 19.60 5.95 -1.62
CA LEU A 91 18.92 7.11 -2.21
C LEU A 91 18.92 7.05 -3.75
N LYS A 92 20.08 6.78 -4.37
CA LYS A 92 20.19 6.61 -5.83
C LYS A 92 19.34 5.47 -6.35
N PHE A 93 19.29 4.34 -5.64
CA PHE A 93 18.43 3.23 -6.00
C PHE A 93 16.95 3.61 -5.94
N ARG A 94 16.51 4.32 -4.90
CA ARG A 94 15.12 4.82 -4.82
C ARG A 94 14.78 5.76 -5.96
N HIS A 95 15.68 6.69 -6.31
CA HIS A 95 15.48 7.58 -7.45
C HIS A 95 15.38 6.80 -8.77
N LEU A 96 16.20 5.77 -8.96
CA LEU A 96 16.11 4.87 -10.11
C LEU A 96 14.73 4.19 -10.18
N LEU A 97 14.22 3.67 -9.07
CA LEU A 97 12.88 3.08 -9.03
C LEU A 97 11.79 4.09 -9.39
N GLN A 98 11.90 5.32 -8.89
CA GLN A 98 10.93 6.39 -9.15
C GLN A 98 10.98 6.87 -10.61
N GLN A 99 12.17 7.15 -11.14
CA GLN A 99 12.39 7.67 -12.48
C GLN A 99 11.85 6.71 -13.56
N HIS A 100 11.94 5.41 -13.32
CA HIS A 100 11.49 4.38 -14.27
C HIS A 100 10.10 3.81 -13.93
N GLY A 101 9.36 4.41 -12.99
CA GLY A 101 8.01 3.97 -12.60
C GLY A 101 7.97 2.54 -12.05
N LEU A 102 9.09 2.04 -11.52
CA LEU A 102 9.25 0.62 -11.17
C LEU A 102 8.42 0.22 -9.97
N THR A 103 8.16 1.11 -9.01
CA THR A 103 7.35 0.74 -7.83
C THR A 103 5.90 0.43 -8.18
N GLN A 104 5.30 1.18 -9.11
CA GLN A 104 3.98 0.87 -9.67
C GLN A 104 3.99 -0.47 -10.40
N ARG A 105 5.03 -0.73 -11.20
CA ARG A 105 5.20 -2.00 -11.92
C ARG A 105 5.41 -3.19 -10.98
N ILE A 106 6.07 -2.98 -9.83
CA ILE A 106 6.22 -3.99 -8.77
C ILE A 106 4.84 -4.39 -8.23
N LEU A 107 3.98 -3.41 -7.90
CA LEU A 107 2.61 -3.71 -7.48
C LEU A 107 1.84 -4.46 -8.55
N ALA A 108 1.89 -3.99 -9.80
CA ALA A 108 1.21 -4.64 -10.92
C ALA A 108 1.66 -6.10 -11.11
N LEU A 109 2.97 -6.36 -11.07
CA LEU A 109 3.56 -7.69 -11.22
C LEU A 109 3.13 -8.63 -10.08
N ILE A 110 3.15 -8.16 -8.83
CA ILE A 110 2.68 -8.96 -7.68
C ILE A 110 1.19 -9.24 -7.81
N ASN A 111 0.37 -8.25 -8.17
CA ASN A 111 -1.05 -8.43 -8.37
C ASN A 111 -1.35 -9.42 -9.50
N GLU A 112 -0.60 -9.37 -10.59
CA GLU A 112 -0.72 -10.34 -11.69
C GLU A 112 -0.43 -11.77 -11.20
N GLN A 113 0.65 -11.99 -10.46
CA GLN A 113 0.97 -13.31 -9.91
C GLN A 113 -0.09 -13.81 -8.91
N LEU A 114 -0.63 -12.91 -8.09
CA LEU A 114 -1.72 -13.25 -7.17
C LEU A 114 -3.02 -13.58 -7.92
N SER A 115 -3.33 -12.89 -9.01
CA SER A 115 -4.45 -13.22 -9.90
C SER A 115 -4.25 -14.56 -10.60
N GLN A 116 -3.04 -14.85 -11.11
CA GLN A 116 -2.73 -16.14 -11.76
C GLN A 116 -2.91 -17.33 -10.80
N ARG A 117 -2.69 -17.12 -9.50
CA ARG A 117 -2.92 -18.12 -8.44
C ARG A 117 -4.37 -18.15 -7.93
N GLY A 118 -5.28 -17.37 -8.52
CA GLY A 118 -6.68 -17.30 -8.13
C GLY A 118 -6.94 -16.63 -6.78
N VAL A 119 -5.94 -15.90 -6.23
CA VAL A 119 -6.07 -15.23 -4.93
C VAL A 119 -6.69 -13.85 -5.09
N LEU A 120 -6.30 -13.10 -6.12
CA LEU A 120 -6.88 -11.78 -6.39
C LEU A 120 -8.08 -11.94 -7.32
N LEU A 121 -9.29 -11.85 -6.74
CA LEU A 121 -10.57 -11.84 -7.45
C LEU A 121 -10.90 -10.43 -7.93
N ARG A 122 -11.90 -10.33 -8.82
CA ARG A 122 -12.18 -9.09 -9.58
C ARG A 122 -13.66 -8.71 -9.63
N ALA A 123 -14.56 -9.47 -9.01
CA ALA A 123 -16.00 -9.21 -9.11
C ALA A 123 -16.49 -8.17 -8.08
N GLY A 124 -15.95 -8.19 -6.85
CA GLY A 124 -16.33 -7.26 -5.79
C GLY A 124 -15.17 -6.36 -5.39
N THR A 125 -15.40 -5.06 -5.28
CA THR A 125 -14.38 -4.09 -4.82
C THR A 125 -14.87 -3.30 -3.61
N VAL A 126 -13.99 -3.09 -2.63
CA VAL A 126 -14.13 -2.08 -1.59
C VAL A 126 -13.30 -0.86 -1.99
N VAL A 127 -13.94 0.31 -2.05
CA VAL A 127 -13.22 1.59 -2.16
C VAL A 127 -13.07 2.21 -0.79
N ASP A 128 -11.84 2.51 -0.41
CA ASP A 128 -11.52 3.11 0.88
C ASP A 128 -10.40 4.14 0.76
N ALA A 129 -10.38 5.09 1.70
CA ALA A 129 -9.41 6.17 1.73
C ALA A 129 -8.87 6.38 3.14
N THR A 130 -7.55 6.51 3.23
CA THR A 130 -6.88 6.80 4.50
C THR A 130 -6.08 8.10 4.45
N LEU A 131 -6.11 8.86 5.55
CA LEU A 131 -5.28 10.04 5.69
C LEU A 131 -3.85 9.64 6.09
N MET A 132 -2.89 10.29 5.44
CA MET A 132 -1.46 10.21 5.73
C MET A 132 -0.95 11.60 6.08
N ALA A 133 -0.54 11.78 7.33
CA ALA A 133 -0.12 13.07 7.83
C ALA A 133 1.25 13.46 7.27
N ALA A 134 1.42 14.74 6.92
CA ALA A 134 2.69 15.35 6.56
C ALA A 134 3.22 16.21 7.69
N PRO A 135 4.55 16.41 7.77
CA PRO A 135 5.12 17.43 8.63
C PRO A 135 4.50 18.80 8.30
N SER A 136 3.81 19.41 9.26
CA SER A 136 3.22 20.75 9.14
C SER A 136 4.21 21.87 9.49
N SER A 137 5.42 21.49 9.91
CA SER A 137 6.47 22.42 10.33
C SER A 137 6.98 23.25 9.15
N THR A 138 7.06 24.55 9.35
CA THR A 138 7.76 25.50 8.45
C THR A 138 9.22 25.70 8.85
N LYS A 139 9.69 25.05 9.94
CA LYS A 139 11.07 25.13 10.42
C LYS A 139 12.01 24.29 9.54
N ASN A 140 12.16 24.70 8.28
CA ASN A 140 13.15 24.19 7.34
C ASN A 140 13.85 25.36 6.65
N ARG A 141 14.94 25.10 5.91
CA ARG A 141 15.75 26.13 5.24
C ARG A 141 14.93 27.10 4.37
N THR A 142 13.84 26.61 3.79
CA THR A 142 12.96 27.38 2.90
C THR A 142 11.79 28.07 3.62
N GLY A 143 11.58 27.84 4.92
CA GLY A 143 10.49 28.45 5.69
C GLY A 143 9.07 28.02 5.28
N GLN A 144 8.92 26.99 4.44
CA GLN A 144 7.66 26.65 3.77
C GLN A 144 7.24 25.20 4.04
N ARG A 145 5.92 24.96 4.08
CA ARG A 145 5.39 23.59 4.10
C ARG A 145 5.51 22.96 2.71
N ASP A 146 5.27 21.66 2.64
CA ASP A 146 5.10 20.98 1.36
C ASP A 146 3.90 21.58 0.61
N PRO A 147 4.09 22.17 -0.59
CA PRO A 147 3.01 22.83 -1.34
C PRO A 147 1.96 21.85 -1.89
N GLU A 148 2.27 20.56 -2.00
CA GLU A 148 1.31 19.55 -2.49
C GLU A 148 0.51 18.89 -1.34
N MET A 149 0.81 19.27 -0.09
CA MET A 149 0.10 18.78 1.10
C MET A 149 -0.90 19.83 1.57
N HIS A 150 -2.11 19.39 1.92
CA HIS A 150 -3.20 20.31 2.27
C HIS A 150 -3.89 19.92 3.57
N PRO A 151 -4.47 20.89 4.29
CA PRO A 151 -5.26 20.61 5.49
C PRO A 151 -6.63 20.06 5.12
N THR A 152 -7.15 19.17 5.97
CA THR A 152 -8.53 18.69 5.94
C THR A 152 -9.02 18.44 7.35
N ARG A 153 -10.33 18.44 7.56
CA ARG A 153 -10.95 18.15 8.85
C ARG A 153 -11.59 16.77 8.79
N LYS A 154 -11.18 15.85 9.67
CA LYS A 154 -11.81 14.53 9.83
C LYS A 154 -12.32 14.39 11.25
N GLY A 155 -13.63 14.48 11.42
CA GLY A 155 -14.24 14.62 12.74
C GLY A 155 -13.89 15.98 13.35
N ASN A 156 -13.39 15.98 14.60
CA ASN A 156 -12.96 17.22 15.24
C ASN A 156 -11.55 17.72 14.83
N PRO A 157 -10.50 16.87 14.76
CA PRO A 157 -9.14 17.34 14.49
C PRO A 157 -8.91 17.75 13.03
N TRP A 158 -7.98 18.70 12.87
CA TRP A 158 -7.37 19.06 11.59
C TRP A 158 -6.18 18.16 11.29
N HIS A 159 -6.08 17.73 10.04
CA HIS A 159 -4.99 16.91 9.52
C HIS A 159 -4.36 17.62 8.33
N PHE A 160 -3.03 17.74 8.32
CA PHE A 160 -2.28 18.25 7.17
C PHE A 160 -1.57 17.10 6.48
N GLY A 161 -1.74 16.95 5.17
CA GLY A 161 -1.08 15.89 4.41
C GLY A 161 -1.80 15.50 3.13
N MET A 162 -1.85 14.19 2.88
CA MET A 162 -2.46 13.58 1.70
C MET A 162 -3.46 12.49 2.08
N LYS A 163 -4.23 12.05 1.09
CA LYS A 163 -5.08 10.86 1.13
C LYS A 163 -4.50 9.78 0.24
N VAL A 164 -4.65 8.54 0.67
CA VAL A 164 -4.37 7.34 -0.10
C VAL A 164 -5.69 6.63 -0.30
N HIS A 165 -6.15 6.61 -1.54
CA HIS A 165 -7.36 5.94 -1.99
C HIS A 165 -6.97 4.61 -2.60
N VAL A 166 -7.67 3.55 -2.22
CA VAL A 166 -7.39 2.19 -2.71
C VAL A 166 -8.67 1.52 -3.17
N GLY A 167 -8.55 0.81 -4.29
CA GLY A 167 -9.49 -0.23 -4.70
C GLY A 167 -8.98 -1.57 -4.20
N VAL A 168 -9.81 -2.26 -3.43
CA VAL A 168 -9.45 -3.50 -2.73
C VAL A 168 -10.43 -4.60 -3.12
N ASP A 169 -9.95 -5.80 -3.41
CA ASP A 169 -10.81 -6.95 -3.64
C ASP A 169 -11.65 -7.25 -2.37
N ALA A 170 -12.97 -7.29 -2.54
CA ALA A 170 -13.94 -7.41 -1.45
C ALA A 170 -13.92 -8.79 -0.78
N GLU A 171 -13.31 -9.80 -1.41
CA GLU A 171 -13.18 -11.13 -0.83
C GLU A 171 -11.90 -11.26 0.00
N THR A 172 -10.76 -10.89 -0.58
CA THR A 172 -9.43 -11.17 -0.02
C THR A 172 -8.82 -9.99 0.73
N GLY A 173 -9.28 -8.76 0.46
CA GLY A 173 -8.69 -7.54 1.02
C GLY A 173 -7.41 -7.09 0.31
N LEU A 174 -7.10 -7.65 -0.87
CA LEU A 174 -5.91 -7.31 -1.65
C LEU A 174 -6.13 -6.06 -2.50
N VAL A 175 -5.15 -5.17 -2.50
CA VAL A 175 -5.20 -3.89 -3.23
C VAL A 175 -4.92 -4.11 -4.71
N HIS A 176 -5.82 -3.66 -5.58
CA HIS A 176 -5.61 -3.69 -7.02
C HIS A 176 -5.33 -2.30 -7.61
N SER A 177 -5.95 -1.25 -7.05
CA SER A 177 -5.85 0.12 -7.55
C SER A 177 -5.44 1.09 -6.45
N VAL A 178 -4.68 2.12 -6.80
CA VAL A 178 -4.16 3.11 -5.85
C VAL A 178 -4.17 4.49 -6.50
N VAL A 179 -4.77 5.45 -5.81
CA VAL A 179 -4.73 6.87 -6.18
C VAL A 179 -4.37 7.68 -4.95
N THR A 180 -3.59 8.74 -5.14
CA THR A 180 -3.19 9.63 -4.05
C THR A 180 -3.54 11.06 -4.39
N THR A 181 -4.03 11.79 -3.40
CA THR A 181 -4.41 13.19 -3.58
C THR A 181 -3.99 14.02 -2.37
N PRO A 182 -3.92 15.35 -2.49
CA PRO A 182 -3.98 16.21 -1.31
C PRO A 182 -5.16 15.88 -0.39
N ALA A 183 -5.02 16.13 0.91
CA ALA A 183 -6.02 15.69 1.88
C ALA A 183 -7.37 16.41 1.80
N ASN A 184 -7.43 17.59 1.17
CA ASN A 184 -8.66 18.36 0.95
C ASN A 184 -9.52 17.83 -0.22
N VAL A 185 -8.97 16.95 -1.08
CA VAL A 185 -9.73 16.37 -2.19
C VAL A 185 -10.78 15.39 -1.65
N SER A 186 -11.98 15.44 -2.22
CA SER A 186 -13.10 14.59 -1.81
C SER A 186 -12.95 13.17 -2.36
N ASP A 187 -13.18 12.16 -1.51
CA ASP A 187 -12.94 10.74 -1.82
C ASP A 187 -13.83 10.27 -3.00
N VAL A 188 -15.07 10.74 -3.04
CA VAL A 188 -16.05 10.40 -4.10
C VAL A 188 -15.57 10.75 -5.51
N THR A 189 -14.68 11.75 -5.65
CA THR A 189 -14.16 12.18 -6.96
C THR A 189 -13.15 11.19 -7.54
N GLN A 190 -12.52 10.37 -6.70
CA GLN A 190 -11.47 9.44 -7.10
C GLN A 190 -12.01 8.03 -7.37
N ALA A 191 -13.27 7.77 -7.04
CA ALA A 191 -13.87 6.43 -7.06
C ALA A 191 -13.75 5.72 -8.42
N HIS A 192 -13.93 6.44 -9.54
CA HIS A 192 -13.83 5.88 -10.89
C HIS A 192 -12.43 5.32 -11.22
N ALA A 193 -11.38 5.94 -10.69
CA ALA A 193 -9.99 5.54 -10.90
C ALA A 193 -9.55 4.40 -9.97
N LEU A 194 -10.40 3.99 -9.03
CA LEU A 194 -10.15 2.85 -8.12
C LEU A 194 -10.74 1.54 -8.63
N LEU A 195 -11.45 1.57 -9.76
CA LEU A 195 -12.07 0.39 -10.36
C LEU A 195 -11.27 -0.07 -11.58
N HIS A 196 -11.13 -1.37 -11.75
CA HIS A 196 -10.42 -1.98 -12.88
C HIS A 196 -11.35 -2.38 -14.04
N GLY A 197 -12.66 -2.17 -13.90
CA GLY A 197 -13.67 -2.38 -14.95
C GLY A 197 -14.20 -3.82 -15.05
N GLN A 198 -13.95 -4.66 -14.05
CA GLN A 198 -14.45 -6.05 -14.00
C GLN A 198 -15.39 -6.27 -12.81
N GLU A 199 -15.63 -5.22 -12.02
CA GLU A 199 -16.48 -5.22 -10.85
C GLU A 199 -17.97 -5.31 -11.23
N SER A 200 -18.70 -6.16 -10.52
CA SER A 200 -20.16 -6.12 -10.45
C SER A 200 -20.65 -5.28 -9.29
N ASP A 201 -19.95 -5.34 -8.15
CA ASP A 201 -20.36 -4.74 -6.89
C ASP A 201 -19.25 -3.93 -6.24
N VAL A 202 -19.56 -2.70 -5.83
CA VAL A 202 -18.62 -1.82 -5.15
C VAL A 202 -19.15 -1.37 -3.79
N PHE A 203 -18.38 -1.62 -2.74
CA PHE A 203 -18.70 -1.27 -1.36
C PHE A 203 -17.92 -0.03 -0.94
N ALA A 204 -18.61 0.97 -0.39
CA ALA A 204 -17.99 2.25 -0.09
C ALA A 204 -18.47 2.83 1.25
N ASP A 205 -17.67 3.76 1.79
CA ASP A 205 -18.07 4.53 2.96
C ASP A 205 -19.14 5.59 2.67
N ALA A 206 -19.75 6.12 3.72
CA ALA A 206 -20.81 7.10 3.57
C ALA A 206 -20.33 8.43 2.94
N GLY A 207 -19.02 8.68 2.89
CA GLY A 207 -18.38 9.78 2.17
C GLY A 207 -18.43 9.63 0.65
N TYR A 208 -18.67 8.43 0.13
CA TYR A 208 -18.90 8.16 -1.30
C TYR A 208 -20.37 8.31 -1.72
N ARG A 209 -21.22 8.94 -0.90
CA ARG A 209 -22.63 9.15 -1.25
C ARG A 209 -22.77 9.96 -2.56
N GLY A 210 -23.57 9.44 -3.48
CA GLY A 210 -23.83 10.06 -4.80
C GLY A 210 -22.77 9.75 -5.86
N VAL A 211 -21.85 8.82 -5.57
CA VAL A 211 -20.85 8.32 -6.53
C VAL A 211 -21.47 7.80 -7.82
N ASP A 212 -22.61 7.11 -7.71
CA ASP A 212 -23.42 6.53 -8.80
C ASP A 212 -23.94 7.58 -9.79
N LYS A 213 -24.03 8.84 -9.36
CA LYS A 213 -24.54 9.96 -10.16
C LYS A 213 -23.45 10.78 -10.84
N ARG A 214 -22.18 10.45 -10.59
CA ARG A 214 -21.06 11.22 -11.15
C ARG A 214 -20.83 10.85 -12.62
N ALA A 215 -20.60 11.87 -13.45
CA ALA A 215 -20.44 11.69 -14.89
C ALA A 215 -19.28 10.75 -15.23
N GLU A 216 -18.16 10.87 -14.52
CA GLU A 216 -16.98 10.01 -14.70
C GLU A 216 -17.26 8.54 -14.34
N VAL A 217 -18.11 8.27 -13.33
CA VAL A 217 -18.49 6.92 -12.93
C VAL A 217 -19.47 6.33 -13.93
N GLN A 218 -20.45 7.11 -14.37
CA GLN A 218 -21.42 6.66 -15.39
C GLN A 218 -20.77 6.44 -16.75
N ALA A 219 -19.75 7.22 -17.10
CA ALA A 219 -19.03 7.07 -18.37
C ALA A 219 -18.11 5.84 -18.38
N GLN A 220 -17.43 5.55 -17.27
CA GLN A 220 -16.42 4.49 -17.22
C GLN A 220 -16.96 3.16 -16.67
N HIS A 221 -17.92 3.22 -15.74
CA HIS A 221 -18.42 2.06 -14.97
C HIS A 221 -19.95 2.08 -14.82
N PRO A 222 -20.74 2.17 -15.92
CA PRO A 222 -22.19 2.35 -15.87
C PRO A 222 -22.97 1.17 -15.25
N ALA A 223 -22.40 -0.03 -15.29
CA ALA A 223 -23.07 -1.27 -14.90
C ALA A 223 -22.78 -1.71 -13.44
N VAL A 224 -22.02 -0.92 -12.68
CA VAL A 224 -21.59 -1.29 -11.32
C VAL A 224 -22.67 -1.00 -10.28
N ASN A 225 -22.92 -1.97 -9.40
CA ASN A 225 -23.81 -1.81 -8.25
C ASN A 225 -23.07 -1.18 -7.06
N TRP A 226 -23.46 0.04 -6.70
CA TRP A 226 -22.85 0.77 -5.58
C TRP A 226 -23.56 0.52 -4.25
N HIS A 227 -22.85 -0.12 -3.32
CA HIS A 227 -23.27 -0.39 -1.95
C HIS A 227 -22.64 0.62 -0.98
N VAL A 228 -23.10 1.87 -1.03
CA VAL A 228 -22.67 2.93 -0.12
C VAL A 228 -23.28 2.71 1.27
N ALA A 229 -22.47 2.81 2.32
CA ALA A 229 -22.95 2.64 3.68
C ALA A 229 -23.90 3.74 4.13
N MET A 230 -24.86 3.35 4.97
CA MET A 230 -25.80 4.27 5.59
C MET A 230 -25.09 5.19 6.58
N MET A 231 -25.51 6.46 6.61
CA MET A 231 -25.02 7.43 7.58
C MET A 231 -25.28 6.95 9.02
N PRO A 232 -24.32 7.14 9.96
CA PRO A 232 -24.47 6.69 11.34
C PRO A 232 -25.74 7.23 12.03
N SER A 233 -26.11 8.48 11.77
CA SER A 233 -27.33 9.09 12.31
C SER A 233 -28.61 8.41 11.82
N LYS A 234 -28.68 8.10 10.51
CA LYS A 234 -29.81 7.38 9.91
C LYS A 234 -29.90 5.95 10.45
N ARG A 235 -28.76 5.27 10.56
CA ARG A 235 -28.70 3.91 11.12
C ARG A 235 -29.15 3.87 12.58
N LYS A 236 -28.80 4.88 13.38
CA LYS A 236 -29.24 5.00 14.78
C LYS A 236 -30.75 5.25 14.89
N ALA A 237 -31.35 5.91 13.91
CA ALA A 237 -32.78 6.19 13.86
C ALA A 237 -33.64 5.01 13.34
N LEU A 238 -33.03 3.89 12.90
CA LEU A 238 -33.78 2.72 12.47
C LEU A 238 -34.49 2.07 13.65
N ASP A 239 -35.80 1.82 13.50
CA ASP A 239 -36.56 0.99 14.44
C ASP A 239 -36.27 -0.50 14.20
N LYS A 240 -35.34 -1.03 14.98
CA LYS A 240 -34.89 -2.43 14.92
C LYS A 240 -35.93 -3.42 15.46
N GLY A 241 -37.00 -2.94 16.09
CA GLY A 241 -38.13 -3.78 16.51
C GLY A 241 -39.01 -4.21 15.34
N THR A 242 -38.97 -3.47 14.23
CA THR A 242 -39.67 -3.85 13.00
C THR A 242 -38.87 -4.83 12.14
N LEU A 243 -39.57 -5.67 11.37
CA LEU A 243 -38.93 -6.57 10.41
C LEU A 243 -38.05 -5.80 9.41
N LEU A 244 -38.56 -4.70 8.85
CA LEU A 244 -37.83 -3.90 7.88
C LEU A 244 -36.58 -3.24 8.50
N GLY A 245 -36.70 -2.67 9.69
CA GLY A 245 -35.56 -2.04 10.36
C GLY A 245 -34.48 -3.04 10.80
N SER A 246 -34.86 -4.24 11.23
CA SER A 246 -33.90 -5.30 11.57
C SER A 246 -33.15 -5.83 10.33
N VAL A 247 -33.85 -6.01 9.20
CA VAL A 247 -33.23 -6.39 7.92
C VAL A 247 -32.28 -5.31 7.43
N LEU A 248 -32.67 -4.03 7.48
CA LEU A 248 -31.78 -2.93 7.09
C LEU A 248 -30.52 -2.85 7.98
N ASP A 249 -30.64 -3.02 9.31
CA ASP A 249 -29.45 -3.05 10.18
C ASP A 249 -28.56 -4.26 9.87
N ALA A 250 -29.14 -5.43 9.55
CA ALA A 250 -28.38 -6.61 9.14
C ALA A 250 -27.61 -6.38 7.82
N LEU A 251 -28.24 -5.75 6.82
CA LEU A 251 -27.57 -5.37 5.57
C LEU A 251 -26.40 -4.41 5.83
N GLU A 252 -26.58 -3.40 6.68
CA GLU A 252 -25.50 -2.47 7.04
C GLU A 252 -24.38 -3.15 7.85
N ARG A 253 -24.68 -4.17 8.65
CA ARG A 253 -23.64 -5.02 9.28
C ARG A 253 -22.85 -5.80 8.24
N THR A 254 -23.52 -6.40 7.25
CA THR A 254 -22.86 -7.14 6.16
C THR A 254 -21.94 -6.22 5.35
N LYS A 255 -22.42 -5.04 4.94
CA LYS A 255 -21.59 -4.03 4.25
C LYS A 255 -20.38 -3.64 5.08
N ALA A 256 -20.55 -3.41 6.38
CA ALA A 256 -19.45 -3.06 7.28
C ALA A 256 -18.41 -4.19 7.39
N HIS A 257 -18.86 -5.45 7.47
CA HIS A 257 -17.97 -6.61 7.52
C HIS A 257 -17.14 -6.77 6.23
N ILE A 258 -17.75 -6.57 5.07
CA ILE A 258 -17.04 -6.59 3.77
C ILE A 258 -16.01 -5.46 3.73
N ARG A 259 -16.41 -4.24 4.10
CA ARG A 259 -15.54 -3.06 4.08
C ARG A 259 -14.37 -3.13 5.05
N ALA A 260 -14.52 -3.81 6.19
CA ALA A 260 -13.44 -3.99 7.16
C ALA A 260 -12.18 -4.62 6.53
N LYS A 261 -12.32 -5.41 5.45
CA LYS A 261 -11.18 -5.97 4.72
C LYS A 261 -10.30 -4.90 4.07
N GLY A 262 -10.88 -3.78 3.61
CA GLY A 262 -10.14 -2.63 3.11
C GLY A 262 -9.30 -1.93 4.19
N GLU A 263 -9.70 -2.04 5.47
CA GLU A 263 -8.93 -1.47 6.58
C GLU A 263 -7.66 -2.28 6.90
N HIS A 264 -7.64 -3.58 6.58
CA HIS A 264 -6.52 -4.46 6.90
C HIS A 264 -5.21 -4.03 6.22
N VAL A 265 -5.27 -3.61 4.95
CA VAL A 265 -4.07 -3.14 4.25
C VAL A 265 -3.51 -1.86 4.87
N PHE A 266 -4.38 -0.95 5.30
CA PHE A 266 -3.97 0.25 6.01
C PHE A 266 -3.39 -0.07 7.38
N TYR A 267 -3.90 -1.09 8.08
CA TYR A 267 -3.31 -1.57 9.31
C TYR A 267 -1.87 -2.05 9.09
N ILE A 268 -1.62 -2.85 8.05
CA ILE A 268 -0.27 -3.34 7.74
C ILE A 268 0.67 -2.16 7.48
N ILE A 269 0.30 -1.25 6.59
CA ILE A 269 1.17 -0.13 6.21
C ILE A 269 1.43 0.80 7.41
N LYS A 270 0.42 1.11 8.21
CA LYS A 270 0.55 2.06 9.32
C LYS A 270 1.16 1.46 10.58
N ASN A 271 0.91 0.19 10.88
CA ASN A 271 1.28 -0.42 12.16
C ASN A 271 2.37 -1.47 12.05
N ILE A 272 2.42 -2.24 10.95
CA ILE A 272 3.47 -3.23 10.73
C ILE A 272 4.67 -2.56 10.05
N PHE A 273 4.45 -1.79 8.98
CA PHE A 273 5.52 -1.07 8.26
C PHE A 273 5.83 0.33 8.83
N GLY A 274 5.09 0.75 9.85
CA GLY A 274 5.38 1.99 10.57
C GLY A 274 5.19 3.29 9.78
N LEU A 275 4.45 3.29 8.66
CA LEU A 275 4.18 4.51 7.89
C LEU A 275 3.11 5.36 8.61
N LYS A 276 3.52 6.07 9.66
CA LYS A 276 2.64 6.99 10.42
C LYS A 276 2.48 8.35 9.75
N LYS A 277 3.50 8.80 9.04
CA LYS A 277 3.56 10.07 8.32
C LYS A 277 4.21 9.85 6.95
N VAL A 278 3.90 10.72 5.99
CA VAL A 278 4.63 10.77 4.72
C VAL A 278 6.10 11.11 4.98
N ARG A 279 7.00 10.49 4.20
CA ARG A 279 8.45 10.64 4.38
C ARG A 279 9.07 11.57 3.36
N TYR A 280 8.45 11.69 2.20
CA TYR A 280 8.99 12.45 1.08
C TYR A 280 8.21 13.75 0.87
N ARG A 281 8.83 14.69 0.15
CA ARG A 281 8.17 15.90 -0.31
C ARG A 281 7.48 15.62 -1.65
N GLY A 282 6.27 16.15 -1.81
CA GLY A 282 5.46 16.00 -3.02
C GLY A 282 4.69 14.67 -3.07
N LEU A 283 3.59 14.65 -3.82
CA LEU A 283 2.73 13.48 -3.96
C LEU A 283 3.43 12.36 -4.70
N ALA A 284 4.13 12.66 -5.80
CA ALA A 284 4.74 11.64 -6.67
C ALA A 284 5.69 10.70 -5.91
N ALA A 285 6.59 11.25 -5.08
CA ALA A 285 7.54 10.45 -4.32
C ALA A 285 6.86 9.59 -3.24
N ASN A 286 5.84 10.12 -2.57
CA ASN A 286 5.06 9.37 -1.59
C ASN A 286 4.19 8.28 -2.25
N THR A 287 3.63 8.56 -3.42
CA THR A 287 2.87 7.59 -4.23
C THR A 287 3.77 6.44 -4.65
N ALA A 288 4.98 6.74 -5.14
CA ALA A 288 5.95 5.74 -5.50
C ALA A 288 6.30 4.83 -4.32
N GLN A 289 6.44 5.38 -3.11
CA GLN A 289 6.65 4.59 -1.90
C GLN A 289 5.44 3.68 -1.58
N LEU A 290 4.23 4.23 -1.70
CA LEU A 290 2.99 3.52 -1.39
C LEU A 290 2.79 2.30 -2.28
N TYR A 291 3.14 2.37 -3.57
CA TYR A 291 3.06 1.19 -4.44
C TYR A 291 3.86 0.00 -3.90
N THR A 292 5.10 0.22 -3.46
CA THR A 292 5.92 -0.84 -2.84
C THR A 292 5.31 -1.34 -1.53
N LEU A 293 4.83 -0.43 -0.67
CA LEU A 293 4.25 -0.81 0.62
C LEU A 293 2.94 -1.61 0.45
N LEU A 294 2.10 -1.24 -0.51
CA LEU A 294 0.85 -1.94 -0.84
C LEU A 294 1.15 -3.30 -1.49
N ALA A 295 2.17 -3.38 -2.34
CA ALA A 295 2.66 -4.63 -2.91
C ALA A 295 3.10 -5.62 -1.82
N LEU A 296 3.92 -5.17 -0.87
CA LEU A 296 4.37 -6.00 0.25
C LEU A 296 3.21 -6.34 1.21
N ALA A 297 2.27 -5.42 1.42
CA ALA A 297 1.09 -5.68 2.23
C ALA A 297 0.18 -6.74 1.59
N ASN A 298 0.02 -6.71 0.26
CA ASN A 298 -0.70 -7.75 -0.48
C ASN A 298 -0.07 -9.12 -0.27
N LEU A 299 1.26 -9.24 -0.34
CA LEU A 299 1.94 -10.50 -0.07
C LEU A 299 1.68 -11.02 1.36
N LEU A 300 1.75 -10.13 2.37
CA LEU A 300 1.48 -10.49 3.75
C LEU A 300 0.03 -10.91 4.00
N LEU A 301 -0.94 -10.23 3.37
CA LEU A 301 -2.35 -10.64 3.39
C LEU A 301 -2.55 -11.97 2.68
N ALA A 302 -1.87 -12.14 1.54
CA ALA A 302 -1.95 -13.32 0.70
C ALA A 302 -1.28 -14.56 1.32
N LYS A 303 -0.49 -14.39 2.39
CA LYS A 303 0.34 -15.43 3.01
C LYS A 303 -0.37 -16.77 3.20
N ARG A 304 -1.60 -16.77 3.71
CA ARG A 304 -2.35 -18.03 3.97
C ARG A 304 -2.64 -18.82 2.69
N TRP A 305 -2.88 -18.14 1.57
CA TRP A 305 -3.13 -18.79 0.29
C TRP A 305 -1.82 -19.17 -0.41
N LEU A 306 -0.76 -18.39 -0.21
CA LEU A 306 0.55 -18.64 -0.80
C LEU A 306 1.34 -19.75 -0.11
N LEU A 307 1.18 -19.90 1.21
CA LEU A 307 1.91 -20.89 2.01
C LEU A 307 1.05 -22.07 2.47
N GLY A 308 -0.28 -21.94 2.41
CA GLY A 308 -1.23 -22.97 2.84
C GLY A 308 -1.44 -24.11 1.85
N THR A 309 -0.79 -24.09 0.68
CA THR A 309 -0.86 -25.17 -0.32
C THR A 309 -0.02 -26.39 0.02
N HIS A 310 0.68 -26.42 1.18
CA HIS A 310 1.48 -27.57 1.62
C HIS A 310 0.86 -28.42 2.75
N THR A 311 -0.37 -28.16 3.19
CA THR A 311 -0.99 -28.90 4.33
C THR A 311 -2.33 -29.58 4.03
N LEU A 312 -2.69 -29.79 2.76
CA LEU A 312 -3.85 -30.60 2.36
C LEU A 312 -3.47 -31.76 1.43
N GLY A 313 -2.30 -32.36 1.67
CA GLY A 313 -1.76 -33.47 0.89
C GLY A 313 -0.83 -34.36 1.71
N ALA A 314 -1.29 -34.81 2.88
CA ALA A 314 -0.77 -36.02 3.51
C ALA A 314 -2.00 -36.81 3.93
N SER A 315 -2.16 -37.95 3.26
CA SER A 315 -3.24 -38.93 3.36
C SER A 315 -3.55 -39.39 4.79
#